data_AF-A0A8X6UKF4-F1
#
_entry.id   AF-A0A8X6UKF4-F1
#
_cell.length_a   1.000
_cell.length_b   1.000
_cell.length_c   1.000
_cell.angle_alpha   90.00
_cell.angle_beta   90.00
_cell.angle_gamma   90.00
#
_symmetry.space_group_name_H-M   'P 1'
#
loop_
_entity.id
_entity.type
_entity.pdbx_description
1 polymer ?
#
loop_
_entity_poly.entity_id
_entity_poly.type
_entity_poly.pdbx_seq_one_letter_code
_entity_poly.pdbx_strand_id
1 'polypeptide(L)'
;MSAPPRSDQEKLTQISVKGIALVENVKNVKNTFNRHLHYTLVKDRNVATARDYYYALAHTVRDNLVSRWIRTQQHYYDTDPKRVYYLSLEFLMGRTLTNTMVNLGIQSTCDEALYQLGLYIEELQEIEEDAGLGNGGLGRLAACFLDSMASLGMASYGYGLRYEYGIFAQKIKSCEQVEEPDDWLRFGNPWEKARPEFMIPINFYGRVEKTNGVSKWVDTQSMNGELFTQTVAGTRDLSQNINRVLLPNDNERRFKTTKFGSTDPIRTSFDCFPDKVALQMNDTHPAIAIAELMRLLIDVEGLSWDKVSTFRTTFKLAHTRKSQRKRKIMK
;
A
#
# COMPACT_ATOMS: atom_id res chain seq x y z
N MET A 1 26.55 -13.67 -26.81
CA MET A 1 25.73 -12.46 -27.00
C MET A 1 24.32 -12.91 -27.35
N SER A 2 23.32 -12.57 -26.54
CA SER A 2 21.91 -12.91 -26.81
C SER A 2 21.39 -12.08 -27.99
N ALA A 3 20.58 -12.69 -28.87
CA ALA A 3 19.98 -12.00 -30.00
C ALA A 3 19.12 -10.81 -29.56
N PRO A 4 19.07 -9.71 -30.34
CA PRO A 4 18.24 -8.56 -30.02
C PRO A 4 16.75 -8.94 -30.09
N PRO A 5 15.93 -8.46 -29.14
CA PRO A 5 14.50 -8.74 -29.09
C PRO A 5 13.79 -8.16 -30.33
N ARG A 6 12.94 -8.99 -30.95
CA ARG A 6 12.25 -8.73 -32.22
C ARG A 6 10.89 -8.05 -32.04
N SER A 7 10.30 -8.11 -30.85
CA SER A 7 9.03 -7.45 -30.53
C SER A 7 9.15 -6.53 -29.30
N ASP A 8 8.27 -5.55 -29.18
CA ASP A 8 8.22 -4.68 -27.99
C ASP A 8 7.86 -5.46 -26.72
N GLN A 9 7.17 -6.59 -26.87
CA GLN A 9 6.89 -7.54 -25.81
C GLN A 9 8.16 -8.25 -25.31
N GLU A 10 9.06 -8.64 -26.21
CA GLU A 10 10.36 -9.23 -25.88
C GLU A 10 11.32 -8.21 -25.24
N LYS A 11 11.27 -6.94 -25.68
CA LYS A 11 12.02 -5.84 -25.06
C LYS A 11 11.58 -5.61 -23.61
N LEU A 12 10.28 -5.59 -23.34
CA LEU A 12 9.73 -5.35 -22.00
C LEU A 12 9.88 -6.56 -21.05
N THR A 13 9.81 -7.79 -21.56
CA THR A 13 10.04 -9.00 -20.76
C THR A 13 11.50 -9.23 -20.43
N GLN A 14 12.45 -8.78 -21.26
CA GLN A 14 13.89 -8.82 -20.91
C GLN A 14 14.25 -7.96 -19.70
N ILE A 15 13.51 -6.87 -19.45
CA ILE A 15 13.70 -5.99 -18.29
C ILE A 15 13.16 -6.64 -17.00
N SER A 16 12.30 -7.67 -17.11
CA SER A 16 11.71 -8.37 -15.96
C SER A 16 12.72 -9.34 -15.32
N VAL A 17 13.42 -8.86 -14.27
CA VAL A 17 13.92 -9.50 -13.02
C VAL A 17 14.50 -10.93 -13.07
N LYS A 18 14.71 -11.57 -14.23
CA LYS A 18 15.25 -12.94 -14.34
C LYS A 18 16.71 -13.08 -13.89
N GLY A 19 17.37 -12.00 -13.49
CA GLY A 19 18.77 -11.98 -13.06
C GLY A 19 19.07 -11.25 -11.74
N ILE A 20 18.06 -10.83 -10.96
CA ILE A 20 18.36 -10.21 -9.65
C ILE A 20 18.68 -11.33 -8.66
N ALA A 21 19.96 -11.45 -8.30
CA ALA A 21 20.43 -12.37 -7.28
C ALA A 21 19.74 -12.05 -5.95
N LEU A 22 19.07 -13.05 -5.38
CA LEU A 22 18.51 -12.96 -4.04
C LEU A 22 19.66 -12.72 -3.05
N VAL A 23 19.50 -11.78 -2.13
CA VAL A 23 20.51 -11.41 -1.14
C VAL A 23 20.46 -12.42 0.02
N GLU A 24 20.65 -13.71 -0.29
CA GLU A 24 20.52 -14.79 0.69
C GLU A 24 21.84 -15.11 1.41
N ASN A 25 22.95 -14.50 0.98
CA ASN A 25 24.25 -14.69 1.61
C ASN A 25 24.71 -13.42 2.34
N VAL A 26 25.22 -13.61 3.55
CA VAL A 26 25.87 -12.60 4.42
C VAL A 26 26.80 -11.68 3.64
N LYS A 27 27.63 -12.23 2.72
CA LYS A 27 28.53 -11.43 1.88
C LYS A 27 27.77 -10.42 1.00
N ASN A 28 26.65 -10.82 0.42
CA ASN A 28 25.83 -9.95 -0.42
C ASN A 28 25.13 -8.87 0.41
N VAL A 29 24.64 -9.22 1.61
CA VAL A 29 24.05 -8.25 2.54
C VAL A 29 25.07 -7.16 2.88
N LYS A 30 26.29 -7.53 3.27
CA LYS A 30 27.37 -6.57 3.59
C LYS A 30 27.70 -5.66 2.41
N ASN A 31 27.80 -6.22 1.20
CA ASN A 31 28.10 -5.45 -0.01
C ASN A 31 26.97 -4.46 -0.34
N THR A 32 25.72 -4.90 -0.29
CA THR A 32 24.55 -4.04 -0.55
C THR A 32 24.38 -2.97 0.52
N PHE A 33 24.61 -3.31 1.79
CA PHE A 33 24.61 -2.36 2.91
C PHE A 33 25.64 -1.25 2.69
N ASN A 34 26.90 -1.61 2.42
CA ASN A 34 27.94 -0.63 2.13
C ASN A 34 27.65 0.19 0.88
N ARG A 35 27.02 -0.43 -0.14
CA ARG A 35 26.59 0.26 -1.36
C ARG A 35 25.54 1.33 -1.05
N HIS A 36 24.52 1.04 -0.24
CA HIS A 36 23.51 2.03 0.14
C HIS A 36 24.09 3.13 1.05
N LEU A 37 24.95 2.76 2.00
CA LEU A 37 25.65 3.76 2.81
C LEU A 37 26.42 4.76 1.93
N HIS A 38 27.13 4.26 0.93
CA HIS A 38 27.93 5.09 0.03
C HIS A 38 27.11 5.86 -1.01
N TYR A 39 26.26 5.19 -1.79
CA TYR A 39 25.59 5.78 -2.95
C TYR A 39 24.19 6.33 -2.65
N THR A 40 23.49 5.77 -1.67
CA THR A 40 22.13 6.22 -1.33
C THR A 40 22.16 7.31 -0.25
N LEU A 41 22.99 7.13 0.77
CA LEU A 41 23.09 8.06 1.89
C LEU A 41 24.23 9.07 1.75
N VAL A 42 25.16 8.84 0.79
CA VAL A 42 26.30 9.72 0.56
C VAL A 42 27.15 9.85 1.84
N LYS A 43 27.43 8.70 2.47
CA LYS A 43 28.19 8.60 3.71
C LYS A 43 29.38 7.66 3.59
N ASP A 44 30.45 7.98 4.30
CA ASP A 44 31.49 7.04 4.67
C ASP A 44 31.38 6.66 6.15
N ARG A 45 32.11 5.62 6.58
CA ARG A 45 32.01 5.07 7.93
C ARG A 45 32.46 6.02 9.03
N ASN A 46 33.27 7.04 8.72
CA ASN A 46 33.80 7.94 9.74
C ASN A 46 32.75 8.97 10.20
N VAL A 47 31.77 9.30 9.35
CA VAL A 47 30.74 10.32 9.61
C VAL A 47 29.31 9.76 9.62
N ALA A 48 29.17 8.45 9.42
CA ALA A 48 27.88 7.76 9.44
C ALA A 48 27.34 7.68 10.88
N THR A 49 26.11 8.13 11.04
CA THR A 49 25.36 8.06 12.30
C THR A 49 24.58 6.74 12.40
N ALA A 50 24.08 6.42 13.60
CA ALA A 50 23.22 5.25 13.79
C ALA A 50 22.00 5.27 12.85
N ARG A 51 21.42 6.45 12.60
CA ARG A 51 20.31 6.62 11.64
C ARG A 51 20.74 6.31 10.20
N ASP A 52 21.94 6.72 9.80
CA ASP A 52 22.46 6.37 8.48
C ASP A 52 22.61 4.85 8.33
N TYR A 53 23.09 4.16 9.36
CA TYR A 53 23.17 2.70 9.35
C TYR A 53 21.78 2.03 9.29
N TYR A 54 20.79 2.55 10.01
CA TYR A 54 19.40 2.09 9.89
C TYR A 54 18.88 2.23 8.46
N TYR A 55 19.02 3.39 7.82
CA TYR A 55 18.54 3.58 6.45
C TYR A 55 19.28 2.69 5.44
N ALA A 56 20.59 2.49 5.61
CA ALA A 56 21.36 1.57 4.76
C ALA A 56 20.84 0.13 4.86
N LEU A 57 20.49 -0.31 6.08
CA LEU A 57 19.85 -1.61 6.32
C LEU A 57 18.45 -1.68 5.71
N ALA A 58 17.61 -0.68 5.94
CA ALA A 58 16.24 -0.62 5.42
C ALA A 58 16.22 -0.71 3.88
N HIS A 59 17.10 0.01 3.20
CA HIS A 59 17.25 -0.09 1.74
C HIS A 59 17.75 -1.48 1.30
N THR A 60 18.69 -2.07 2.03
CA THR A 60 19.20 -3.43 1.75
C THR A 60 18.11 -4.48 1.87
N VAL A 61 17.25 -4.39 2.90
CA VAL A 61 16.11 -5.29 3.08
C VAL A 61 15.03 -5.04 2.01
N ARG A 62 14.76 -3.76 1.69
CA ARG A 62 13.80 -3.37 0.65
C ARG A 62 14.16 -3.92 -0.74
N ASP A 63 15.43 -3.97 -1.11
CA ASP A 63 15.86 -4.50 -2.41
C ASP A 63 15.38 -5.96 -2.62
N ASN A 64 15.36 -6.77 -1.55
CA ASN A 64 14.85 -8.14 -1.58
C ASN A 64 13.32 -8.18 -1.75
N LEU A 65 12.62 -7.22 -1.15
CA LEU A 65 11.18 -7.08 -1.23
C LEU A 65 10.70 -6.66 -2.64
N VAL A 66 11.38 -5.69 -3.25
CA VAL A 66 11.00 -5.10 -4.56
C VAL A 66 10.97 -6.15 -5.66
N SER A 67 11.96 -7.05 -5.68
CA SER A 67 12.06 -8.11 -6.67
C SER A 67 10.87 -9.09 -6.61
N ARG A 68 10.46 -9.47 -5.39
CA ARG A 68 9.29 -10.33 -5.16
C ARG A 68 8.00 -9.59 -5.48
N TRP A 69 7.92 -8.32 -5.11
CA TRP A 69 6.76 -7.46 -5.35
C TRP A 69 6.41 -7.34 -6.85
N ILE A 70 7.40 -7.08 -7.70
CA ILE A 70 7.20 -6.98 -9.16
C ILE A 70 6.64 -8.30 -9.72
N ARG A 71 7.23 -9.45 -9.32
CA ARG A 71 6.78 -10.77 -9.77
C ARG A 71 5.35 -11.07 -9.33
N THR A 72 4.99 -10.76 -8.09
CA THR A 72 3.62 -10.95 -7.59
C THR A 72 2.62 -10.14 -8.39
N GLN A 73 2.91 -8.87 -8.67
CA GLN A 73 1.99 -8.02 -9.44
C GLN A 73 1.83 -8.50 -10.89
N GLN A 74 2.92 -8.95 -11.52
CA GLN A 74 2.86 -9.60 -12.83
C GLN A 74 2.02 -10.89 -12.78
N HIS A 75 2.24 -11.73 -11.77
CA HIS A 75 1.49 -12.97 -11.60
C HIS A 75 -0.02 -12.73 -11.42
N TYR A 76 -0.41 -11.78 -10.56
CA TYR A 76 -1.82 -11.39 -10.37
C TYR A 76 -2.45 -10.83 -11.64
N TYR A 77 -1.64 -10.32 -12.53
CA TYR A 77 -2.12 -9.76 -13.76
C TYR A 77 -2.27 -10.82 -14.85
N ASP A 78 -1.34 -11.77 -14.94
CA ASP A 78 -1.40 -12.89 -15.88
C ASP A 78 -2.51 -13.89 -15.53
N THR A 79 -2.65 -14.21 -14.24
CA THR A 79 -3.69 -15.13 -13.73
C THR A 79 -5.05 -14.48 -13.59
N ASP A 80 -5.08 -13.15 -13.45
CA ASP A 80 -6.28 -12.33 -13.28
C ASP A 80 -7.28 -12.92 -12.25
N PRO A 81 -6.85 -13.11 -10.98
CA PRO A 81 -7.72 -13.65 -9.94
C PRO A 81 -8.75 -12.60 -9.52
N LYS A 82 -9.74 -13.03 -8.73
CA LYS A 82 -10.58 -12.09 -7.99
C LYS A 82 -9.72 -11.28 -7.02
N ARG A 83 -9.84 -9.95 -7.08
CA ARG A 83 -9.06 -9.02 -6.26
C ARG A 83 -9.88 -8.52 -5.08
N VAL A 84 -9.25 -8.49 -3.90
CA VAL A 84 -9.84 -8.01 -2.65
C VAL A 84 -9.28 -6.63 -2.34
N TYR A 85 -10.16 -5.67 -2.10
CA TYR A 85 -9.82 -4.30 -1.75
C TYR A 85 -10.33 -4.01 -0.35
N TYR A 86 -9.40 -3.83 0.59
CA TYR A 86 -9.70 -3.55 1.98
C TYR A 86 -9.61 -2.05 2.23
N LEU A 87 -10.77 -1.40 2.34
CA LEU A 87 -10.88 0.04 2.54
C LEU A 87 -10.89 0.35 4.04
N SER A 88 -9.91 1.13 4.50
CA SER A 88 -9.88 1.60 5.89
C SER A 88 -9.24 2.99 5.98
N LEU A 89 -9.77 3.83 6.87
CA LEU A 89 -9.12 5.10 7.21
C LEU A 89 -7.97 4.92 8.20
N GLU A 90 -7.77 3.73 8.75
CA GLU A 90 -6.74 3.45 9.75
C GLU A 90 -5.93 2.20 9.40
N PHE A 91 -4.61 2.32 9.42
CA PHE A 91 -3.66 1.21 9.31
C PHE A 91 -2.54 1.38 10.34
N LEU A 92 -2.65 0.70 11.48
CA LEU A 92 -1.60 0.75 12.50
C LEU A 92 -0.51 -0.28 12.16
N MET A 93 0.34 0.09 11.20
CA MET A 93 1.38 -0.78 10.65
C MET A 93 2.50 -1.02 11.68
N GLY A 94 2.91 0.03 12.37
CA GLY A 94 4.09 0.05 13.25
C GLY A 94 5.39 -0.01 12.45
N ARG A 95 6.47 -0.44 13.10
CA ARG A 95 7.79 -0.67 12.48
C ARG A 95 7.76 -1.81 11.44
N THR A 96 8.37 -1.58 10.27
CA THR A 96 8.29 -2.48 9.10
C THR A 96 9.56 -3.32 8.92
N LEU A 97 10.72 -2.87 9.39
CA LEU A 97 12.01 -3.54 9.16
C LEU A 97 12.01 -4.99 9.66
N THR A 98 11.71 -5.19 10.93
CA THR A 98 11.72 -6.52 11.57
C THR A 98 10.70 -7.45 10.92
N ASN A 99 9.47 -6.95 10.70
CA ASN A 99 8.41 -7.73 10.04
C ASN A 99 8.83 -8.20 8.64
N THR A 100 9.48 -7.32 7.87
CA THR A 100 9.95 -7.64 6.53
C THR A 100 11.07 -8.69 6.56
N MET A 101 12.05 -8.56 7.46
CA MET A 101 13.14 -9.54 7.58
C MET A 101 12.63 -10.93 7.99
N VAL A 102 11.67 -10.98 8.92
CA VAL A 102 11.02 -12.23 9.36
C VAL A 102 10.28 -12.89 8.19
N ASN A 103 9.40 -12.15 7.51
CA ASN A 103 8.56 -12.71 6.45
C ASN A 103 9.36 -13.13 5.20
N LEU A 104 10.48 -12.45 4.92
CA LEU A 104 11.41 -12.82 3.86
C LEU A 104 12.36 -13.96 4.25
N GLY A 105 12.48 -14.30 5.53
CA GLY A 105 13.38 -15.33 6.05
C GLY A 105 14.86 -14.94 6.08
N ILE A 106 15.17 -13.63 6.12
CA ILE A 106 16.55 -13.10 6.03
C ILE A 106 17.07 -12.50 7.33
N GLN A 107 16.31 -12.59 8.42
CA GLN A 107 16.66 -11.96 9.70
C GLN A 107 18.03 -12.41 10.22
N SER A 108 18.29 -13.72 10.27
CA SER A 108 19.58 -14.25 10.75
C SER A 108 20.75 -13.85 9.85
N THR A 109 20.54 -13.81 8.53
CA THR A 109 21.55 -13.36 7.56
C THR A 109 21.89 -11.89 7.72
N CYS A 110 20.88 -11.04 7.97
CA CYS A 110 21.07 -9.61 8.25
C CYS A 110 21.79 -9.40 9.58
N ASP A 111 21.41 -10.13 10.61
CA ASP A 111 22.04 -10.09 11.93
C ASP A 111 23.53 -10.45 11.86
N GLU A 112 23.87 -11.60 11.26
CA GLU A 112 25.27 -12.02 11.09
C GLU A 112 26.09 -11.01 10.26
N ALA A 113 25.47 -10.46 9.20
CA ALA A 113 26.13 -9.46 8.36
C ALA A 113 26.48 -8.18 9.13
N LEU A 114 25.56 -7.66 9.94
CA LEU A 114 25.77 -6.47 10.75
C LEU A 114 26.75 -6.72 11.90
N TYR A 115 26.67 -7.89 12.53
CA TYR A 115 27.63 -8.32 13.55
C TYR A 115 29.07 -8.28 13.00
N GLN A 116 29.30 -8.83 11.81
CA GLN A 116 30.61 -8.78 11.13
C GLN A 116 31.04 -7.36 10.70
N LEU A 117 30.12 -6.39 10.67
CA LEU A 117 30.41 -4.98 10.42
C LEU A 117 30.59 -4.18 11.71
N GLY A 118 30.43 -4.80 12.88
CA GLY A 118 30.53 -4.17 14.19
C GLY A 118 29.28 -3.38 14.59
N LEU A 119 28.11 -3.76 14.09
CA LEU A 119 26.82 -3.12 14.36
C LEU A 119 25.85 -4.11 15.02
N TYR A 120 25.04 -3.62 15.96
CA TYR A 120 23.96 -4.39 16.59
C TYR A 120 22.64 -4.09 15.90
N ILE A 121 21.93 -5.12 15.43
CA ILE A 121 20.70 -4.92 14.65
C ILE A 121 19.56 -4.35 15.48
N GLU A 122 19.50 -4.69 16.77
CA GLU A 122 18.49 -4.23 17.73
C GLU A 122 18.56 -2.71 17.91
N GLU A 123 19.77 -2.15 18.02
CA GLU A 123 19.96 -0.70 18.12
C GLU A 123 19.44 0.03 16.87
N LEU A 124 19.60 -0.58 15.69
CA LEU A 124 19.09 -0.01 14.45
C LEU A 124 17.56 -0.13 14.32
N GLN A 125 16.96 -1.20 14.86
CA GLN A 125 15.51 -1.40 14.86
C GLN A 125 14.79 -0.37 15.75
N GLU A 126 15.41 0.09 16.82
CA GLU A 126 14.84 1.13 17.70
C GLU A 126 14.82 2.53 17.08
N ILE A 127 15.54 2.75 15.98
CA ILE A 127 15.58 4.03 15.27
C ILE A 127 14.37 4.19 14.33
N GLU A 128 13.73 3.09 13.93
CA GLU A 128 12.56 3.14 13.05
C GLU A 128 11.37 3.77 13.76
N GLU A 129 10.85 4.85 13.18
CA GLU A 129 9.60 5.47 13.63
C GLU A 129 8.40 4.57 13.27
N ASP A 130 7.42 4.51 14.16
CA ASP A 130 6.18 3.77 13.91
C ASP A 130 5.31 4.50 12.90
N ALA A 131 4.82 3.76 11.88
CA ALA A 131 3.76 4.27 11.01
C ALA A 131 2.41 4.24 11.76
N GLY A 132 2.19 5.25 12.60
CA GLY A 132 1.04 5.44 13.49
C GLY A 132 -0.25 5.85 12.79
N LEU A 133 -0.58 5.27 11.64
CA LEU A 133 -1.71 5.69 10.79
C LEU A 133 -3.07 5.16 11.28
N GLY A 134 -3.25 4.99 12.59
CA GLY A 134 -4.47 4.49 13.20
C GLY A 134 -4.50 4.70 14.71
N ASN A 135 -5.69 4.68 15.30
CA ASN A 135 -5.88 5.09 16.70
C ASN A 135 -5.86 3.91 17.70
N GLY A 136 -5.94 2.68 17.21
CA GLY A 136 -5.95 1.50 18.08
C GLY A 136 -6.39 0.22 17.38
N GLY A 137 -7.27 -0.54 18.02
CA GLY A 137 -7.60 -1.91 17.61
C GLY A 137 -8.17 -2.06 16.19
N LEU A 138 -8.94 -1.08 15.70
CA LEU A 138 -9.50 -1.11 14.34
C LEU A 138 -8.39 -0.98 13.28
N GLY A 139 -7.48 -0.03 13.46
CA GLY A 139 -6.31 0.14 12.60
C GLY A 139 -5.33 -1.03 12.70
N ARG A 140 -5.15 -1.62 13.89
CA ARG A 140 -4.27 -2.80 14.04
C ARG A 140 -4.87 -4.04 13.39
N LEU A 141 -6.18 -4.22 13.48
CA LEU A 141 -6.90 -5.29 12.78
C LEU A 141 -6.67 -5.19 11.26
N ALA A 142 -6.77 -3.99 10.69
CA ALA A 142 -6.51 -3.75 9.28
C ALA A 142 -5.08 -4.15 8.88
N ALA A 143 -4.07 -3.76 9.67
CA ALA A 143 -2.68 -4.14 9.44
C ALA A 143 -2.47 -5.66 9.49
N CYS A 144 -3.00 -6.35 10.51
CA CYS A 144 -2.91 -7.81 10.62
C CYS A 144 -3.62 -8.55 9.48
N PHE A 145 -4.73 -7.99 8.97
CA PHE A 145 -5.41 -8.55 7.79
C PHE A 145 -4.56 -8.44 6.52
N LEU A 146 -3.84 -7.34 6.30
CA LEU A 146 -2.94 -7.23 5.15
C LEU A 146 -1.84 -8.29 5.18
N ASP A 147 -1.22 -8.49 6.34
CA ASP A 147 -0.19 -9.52 6.55
C ASP A 147 -0.74 -10.94 6.33
N SER A 148 -1.92 -11.23 6.89
CA SER A 148 -2.60 -12.52 6.73
C SER A 148 -2.97 -12.80 5.28
N MET A 149 -3.54 -11.81 4.58
CA MET A 149 -3.89 -11.95 3.16
C MET A 149 -2.65 -12.16 2.29
N ALA A 150 -1.50 -11.57 2.65
CA ALA A 150 -0.24 -11.79 1.92
C ALA A 150 0.30 -13.20 2.18
N SER A 151 0.28 -13.64 3.44
CA SER A 151 0.71 -14.98 3.84
C SER A 151 -0.19 -16.08 3.25
N LEU A 152 -1.47 -15.79 2.97
CA LEU A 152 -2.40 -16.72 2.32
C LEU A 152 -2.35 -16.68 0.78
N GLY A 153 -1.47 -15.86 0.18
CA GLY A 153 -1.40 -15.74 -1.28
C GLY A 153 -2.60 -15.05 -1.92
N MET A 154 -3.41 -14.32 -1.14
CA MET A 154 -4.60 -13.65 -1.65
C MET A 154 -4.22 -12.39 -2.42
N ALA A 155 -4.79 -12.21 -3.62
CA ALA A 155 -4.64 -10.99 -4.41
C ALA A 155 -5.38 -9.82 -3.77
N SER A 156 -4.76 -9.20 -2.77
CA SER A 156 -5.39 -8.16 -1.96
C SER A 156 -4.62 -6.85 -1.92
N TYR A 157 -5.37 -5.77 -1.67
CA TYR A 157 -4.87 -4.41 -1.61
C TYR A 157 -5.50 -3.70 -0.40
N GLY A 158 -4.67 -3.10 0.45
CA GLY A 158 -5.13 -2.14 1.44
C GLY A 158 -5.29 -0.78 0.81
N TYR A 159 -6.35 -0.05 1.16
CA TYR A 159 -6.58 1.31 0.69
C TYR A 159 -6.89 2.22 1.87
N GLY A 160 -6.03 3.22 2.10
CA GLY A 160 -6.18 4.20 3.17
C GLY A 160 -5.71 5.61 2.82
N LEU A 161 -5.45 6.42 3.85
CA LEU A 161 -4.91 7.77 3.74
C LEU A 161 -3.47 7.80 4.29
N ARG A 162 -2.60 8.58 3.65
CA ARG A 162 -1.24 8.86 4.12
C ARG A 162 -1.29 10.14 4.93
N TYR A 163 -1.49 9.99 6.23
CA TYR A 163 -1.46 11.13 7.14
C TYR A 163 -0.03 11.61 7.31
N GLU A 164 0.17 12.92 7.16
CA GLU A 164 1.46 13.55 7.43
C GLU A 164 1.83 13.41 8.92
N TYR A 165 0.83 13.53 9.79
CA TYR A 165 0.93 13.29 11.22
C TYR A 165 0.11 12.06 11.62
N GLY A 166 0.72 11.15 12.37
CA GLY A 166 0.06 9.94 12.87
C GLY A 166 -0.85 10.19 14.08
N ILE A 167 -1.00 9.18 14.93
CA ILE A 167 -1.57 9.36 16.27
C ILE A 167 -0.62 10.25 17.10
N PHE A 168 -1.16 11.21 17.85
CA PHE A 168 -0.33 12.16 18.62
C PHE A 168 0.72 11.46 19.51
N ALA A 169 1.89 12.07 19.64
CA ALA A 169 2.91 11.66 20.57
C ALA A 169 2.49 12.07 21.99
N GLN A 170 2.16 11.08 22.83
CA GLN A 170 1.75 11.31 24.21
C GLN A 170 2.98 11.61 25.09
N LYS A 171 2.99 12.76 25.76
CA LYS A 171 3.94 13.08 26.83
C LYS A 171 3.21 13.28 28.14
N ILE A 172 3.85 12.92 29.25
CA ILE A 172 3.34 13.19 30.59
C ILE A 172 4.14 14.35 31.18
N LYS A 173 3.49 15.49 31.39
CA LYS A 173 4.08 16.67 32.05
C LYS A 173 3.22 17.02 33.26
N SER A 174 3.83 17.14 34.43
CA SER A 174 3.12 17.43 35.69
C SER A 174 1.92 16.51 35.96
N CYS A 175 2.07 15.21 35.71
CA CYS A 175 1.02 14.18 35.84
C CYS A 175 -0.18 14.33 34.86
N GLU A 176 -0.09 15.19 33.85
CA GLU A 176 -1.12 15.38 32.83
C GLU A 176 -0.64 14.94 31.45
N GLN A 177 -1.59 14.50 30.60
CA GLN A 177 -1.33 14.20 29.20
C GLN A 177 -1.14 15.49 28.41
N VAL A 178 -0.06 15.54 27.65
CA VAL A 178 0.24 16.57 26.65
C VAL A 178 0.42 15.90 25.30
N GLU A 179 -0.28 16.43 24.30
CA GLU A 179 -0.32 15.90 22.93
C GLU A 179 0.62 16.72 22.05
N GLU A 180 1.57 16.06 21.40
CA GLU A 180 2.43 16.68 20.40
C GLU A 180 2.22 15.97 19.05
N PRO A 181 2.36 16.68 17.90
CA PRO A 181 2.23 16.05 16.59
C PRO A 181 3.27 14.93 16.40
N ASP A 182 2.84 13.80 15.85
CA ASP A 182 3.71 12.68 15.49
C ASP A 182 4.28 12.88 14.08
N ASP A 183 5.51 13.39 14.02
CA ASP A 183 6.24 13.72 12.77
C ASP A 183 7.04 12.53 12.23
N TRP A 184 6.37 11.38 12.05
CA TRP A 184 6.98 10.12 11.63
C TRP A 184 7.65 10.17 10.24
N LEU A 185 7.29 11.15 9.40
CA LEU A 185 7.86 11.36 8.06
C LEU A 185 9.07 12.29 8.02
N ARG A 186 9.47 12.89 9.16
CA ARG A 186 10.53 13.90 9.24
C ARG A 186 11.82 13.52 8.52
N PHE A 187 12.22 12.26 8.63
CA PHE A 187 13.46 11.75 8.05
C PHE A 187 13.23 10.96 6.75
N GLY A 188 12.01 10.96 6.24
CA GLY A 188 11.54 10.11 5.14
C GLY A 188 11.06 8.74 5.61
N ASN A 189 10.42 8.01 4.70
CA ASN A 189 10.00 6.63 4.94
C ASN A 189 10.62 5.73 3.85
N PRO A 190 11.54 4.81 4.21
CA PRO A 190 12.22 3.98 3.23
C PRO A 190 11.30 2.92 2.62
N TRP A 191 10.12 2.66 3.19
CA TRP A 191 9.21 1.59 2.76
C TRP A 191 8.16 2.02 1.74
N GLU A 192 7.95 3.32 1.57
CA GLU A 192 7.00 3.83 0.59
C GLU A 192 7.63 4.10 -0.78
N LYS A 193 6.77 4.11 -1.80
CA LYS A 193 7.11 4.55 -3.15
C LYS A 193 5.99 5.42 -3.68
N ALA A 194 6.30 6.68 -3.94
CA ALA A 194 5.41 7.60 -4.65
C ALA A 194 5.20 7.14 -6.10
N ARG A 195 3.96 7.32 -6.58
CA ARG A 195 3.49 6.93 -7.91
C ARG A 195 2.76 8.10 -8.58
N PRO A 196 3.47 9.19 -8.94
CA PRO A 196 2.86 10.37 -9.57
C PRO A 196 2.17 10.02 -10.91
N GLU A 197 2.59 8.95 -11.58
CA GLU A 197 1.95 8.45 -12.81
C GLU A 197 0.50 7.97 -12.63
N PHE A 198 0.09 7.72 -11.38
CA PHE A 198 -1.27 7.30 -11.01
C PHE A 198 -2.03 8.39 -10.25
N MET A 199 -1.68 9.66 -10.44
CA MET A 199 -2.42 10.77 -9.85
C MET A 199 -3.87 10.81 -10.35
N ILE A 200 -4.82 10.98 -9.43
CA ILE A 200 -6.26 10.96 -9.72
C ILE A 200 -6.90 12.28 -9.27
N PRO A 201 -7.69 12.95 -10.12
CA PRO A 201 -8.47 14.12 -9.69
C PRO A 201 -9.64 13.68 -8.80
N ILE A 202 -9.78 14.34 -7.65
CA ILE A 202 -10.87 14.19 -6.69
C ILE A 202 -11.68 15.49 -6.71
N ASN A 203 -12.97 15.38 -7.00
CA ASN A 203 -13.85 16.52 -7.12
C ASN A 203 -14.60 16.79 -5.80
N PHE A 204 -14.85 18.06 -5.50
CA PHE A 204 -15.58 18.54 -4.33
C PHE A 204 -16.57 19.63 -4.72
N TYR A 205 -17.58 19.85 -3.87
CA TYR A 205 -18.61 20.87 -4.03
C TYR A 205 -19.40 20.75 -5.35
N GLY A 206 -19.62 21.84 -6.06
CA GLY A 206 -20.38 21.88 -7.30
C GLY A 206 -21.88 21.65 -7.11
N ARG A 207 -22.52 21.24 -8.19
CA ARG A 207 -23.97 20.98 -8.25
C ARG A 207 -24.28 19.87 -9.25
N VAL A 208 -25.49 19.33 -9.17
CA VAL A 208 -26.00 18.36 -10.14
C VAL A 208 -26.80 19.10 -11.20
N GLU A 209 -26.47 18.85 -12.47
CA GLU A 209 -27.23 19.29 -13.62
C GLU A 209 -27.86 18.07 -14.30
N LYS A 210 -29.14 18.18 -14.68
CA LYS A 210 -29.86 17.11 -15.37
C LYS A 210 -30.10 17.51 -16.81
N THR A 211 -29.64 16.68 -17.74
CA THR A 211 -29.85 16.88 -19.18
C THR A 211 -30.34 15.58 -19.79
N ASN A 212 -31.50 15.60 -20.46
CA ASN A 212 -32.08 14.42 -21.11
C ASN A 212 -32.18 13.17 -20.20
N GLY A 213 -32.48 13.37 -18.91
CA GLY A 213 -32.57 12.30 -17.93
C GLY A 213 -31.24 11.80 -17.37
N VAL A 214 -30.09 12.29 -17.87
CA VAL A 214 -28.75 11.98 -17.36
C VAL A 214 -28.33 13.05 -16.35
N SER A 215 -27.85 12.61 -15.18
CA SER A 215 -27.30 13.50 -14.15
C SER A 215 -25.80 13.71 -14.40
N LYS A 216 -25.33 14.95 -14.32
CA LYS A 216 -23.91 15.31 -14.40
C LYS A 216 -23.52 16.15 -13.19
N TRP A 217 -22.40 15.81 -12.58
CA TRP A 217 -21.81 16.60 -11.50
C TRP A 217 -20.89 17.66 -12.10
N VAL A 218 -21.26 18.94 -11.94
CA VAL A 218 -20.61 20.09 -12.59
C VAL A 218 -20.24 21.17 -11.57
N ASP A 219 -19.44 22.15 -12.01
CA ASP A 219 -18.96 23.29 -11.20
C ASP A 219 -18.17 22.87 -9.94
N THR A 220 -17.44 21.75 -10.04
CA THR A 220 -16.66 21.17 -8.95
C THR A 220 -15.30 21.83 -8.79
N GLN A 221 -14.80 21.86 -7.55
CA GLN A 221 -13.39 22.13 -7.27
C GLN A 221 -12.62 20.81 -7.30
N SER A 222 -11.52 20.74 -8.05
CA SER A 222 -10.73 19.52 -8.19
C SER A 222 -9.43 19.61 -7.39
N MET A 223 -9.09 18.54 -6.67
CA MET A 223 -7.80 18.35 -6.03
C MET A 223 -7.18 17.04 -6.49
N ASN A 224 -5.86 17.02 -6.65
CA ASN A 224 -5.16 15.82 -7.08
C ASN A 224 -4.80 14.93 -5.88
N GLY A 225 -5.19 13.67 -5.94
CA GLY A 225 -4.71 12.63 -5.04
C GLY A 225 -3.45 11.97 -5.61
N GLU A 226 -2.34 12.08 -4.89
CA GLU A 226 -1.12 11.34 -5.19
C GLU A 226 -1.14 9.97 -4.53
N LEU A 227 -0.73 8.93 -5.27
CA LEU A 227 -0.68 7.57 -4.77
C LEU A 227 0.69 7.25 -4.18
N PHE A 228 0.69 6.78 -2.93
CA PHE A 228 1.83 6.13 -2.30
C PHE A 228 1.56 4.62 -2.16
N THR A 229 2.57 3.82 -2.44
CA THR A 229 2.52 2.36 -2.28
C THR A 229 3.54 1.89 -1.26
N GLN A 230 3.11 1.08 -0.30
CA GLN A 230 3.96 0.35 0.63
C GLN A 230 3.69 -1.15 0.45
N THR A 231 4.76 -1.94 0.36
CA THR A 231 4.64 -3.39 0.18
C THR A 231 4.49 -4.08 1.53
N VAL A 232 3.58 -5.05 1.60
CA VAL A 232 3.38 -5.93 2.75
C VAL A 232 3.87 -7.32 2.38
N ALA A 233 4.92 -7.76 3.09
CA ALA A 233 5.53 -9.07 2.89
C ALA A 233 4.66 -10.18 3.48
N GLY A 234 4.29 -11.16 2.66
CA GLY A 234 3.71 -12.42 3.14
C GLY A 234 4.80 -13.42 3.55
N THR A 235 4.48 -14.28 4.51
CA THR A 235 5.37 -15.36 4.95
C THR A 235 5.58 -16.40 3.83
N ARG A 236 6.82 -16.91 3.68
CA ARG A 236 7.17 -18.06 2.80
C ARG A 236 6.89 -17.88 1.30
N ASP A 237 7.21 -16.71 0.74
CA ASP A 237 7.24 -16.47 -0.72
C ASP A 237 5.92 -16.63 -1.49
N LEU A 238 4.77 -16.71 -0.80
CA LEU A 238 3.49 -16.95 -1.46
C LEU A 238 2.96 -15.72 -2.19
N SER A 239 3.00 -14.53 -1.57
CA SER A 239 2.68 -13.28 -2.26
C SER A 239 3.14 -12.02 -1.52
N GLN A 240 3.09 -10.90 -2.23
CA GLN A 240 3.41 -9.55 -1.76
C GLN A 240 2.19 -8.66 -2.02
N ASN A 241 1.53 -8.23 -0.95
CA ASN A 241 0.38 -7.34 -1.06
C ASN A 241 0.81 -5.89 -1.03
N ILE A 242 -0.06 -5.00 -1.50
CA ILE A 242 0.21 -3.57 -1.54
C ILE A 242 -0.76 -2.88 -0.60
N ASN A 243 -0.24 -2.11 0.34
CA ASN A 243 -0.99 -1.03 0.95
C ASN A 243 -0.88 0.20 0.04
N ARG A 244 -2.00 0.61 -0.51
CA ARG A 244 -2.18 1.76 -1.41
C ARG A 244 -2.86 2.87 -0.64
N VAL A 245 -2.54 4.08 -1.03
CA VAL A 245 -3.19 5.26 -0.50
C VAL A 245 -3.93 5.96 -1.64
N LEU A 246 -5.18 5.56 -1.94
CA LEU A 246 -6.28 6.40 -2.49
C LEU A 246 -7.54 5.61 -2.94
N LEU A 247 -8.71 6.20 -2.71
CA LEU A 247 -10.11 5.80 -2.99
C LEU A 247 -10.49 5.32 -4.44
N PRO A 248 -11.73 4.84 -4.70
CA PRO A 248 -12.05 3.69 -5.58
C PRO A 248 -11.91 3.86 -7.10
N ASN A 249 -11.48 5.02 -7.60
CA ASN A 249 -11.27 5.25 -9.05
C ASN A 249 -10.17 4.33 -9.64
N ASP A 250 -9.25 3.82 -8.81
CA ASP A 250 -8.24 2.82 -9.25
C ASP A 250 -8.87 1.46 -9.58
N ASN A 251 -10.02 1.11 -8.97
CA ASN A 251 -10.66 -0.20 -9.17
C ASN A 251 -11.25 -0.36 -10.58
N GLU A 252 -11.87 0.70 -11.11
CA GLU A 252 -12.43 0.71 -12.46
C GLU A 252 -11.33 0.70 -13.52
N ARG A 253 -10.30 1.53 -13.31
CA ARG A 253 -9.11 1.55 -14.17
C ARG A 253 -8.41 0.20 -14.17
N ARG A 254 -8.36 -0.49 -13.02
CA ARG A 254 -7.82 -1.86 -12.86
C ARG A 254 -8.70 -2.96 -13.46
N PHE A 255 -10.01 -2.79 -13.42
CA PHE A 255 -10.96 -3.75 -13.98
C PHE A 255 -10.94 -3.73 -15.52
N LYS A 256 -10.79 -2.53 -16.10
CA LYS A 256 -10.71 -2.31 -17.56
C LYS A 256 -9.30 -2.39 -18.12
N THR A 257 -8.27 -2.47 -17.29
CA THR A 257 -6.89 -2.43 -17.80
C THR A 257 -6.61 -3.60 -18.71
N THR A 258 -5.80 -3.32 -19.71
CA THR A 258 -5.39 -4.24 -20.77
C THR A 258 -4.44 -5.30 -20.21
N LYS A 259 -4.10 -6.35 -20.98
CA LYS A 259 -2.96 -7.28 -20.70
C LYS A 259 -1.61 -6.61 -21.01
N PHE A 260 -0.51 -7.14 -20.49
CA PHE A 260 0.76 -6.42 -20.35
C PHE A 260 1.40 -6.53 -21.71
N GLY A 261 1.51 -5.39 -22.40
CA GLY A 261 1.84 -5.37 -23.82
C GLY A 261 0.64 -5.54 -24.77
N SER A 262 -0.60 -5.39 -24.30
CA SER A 262 -1.80 -5.27 -25.13
C SER A 262 -2.46 -3.91 -24.90
N THR A 263 -3.04 -3.33 -25.96
CA THR A 263 -3.88 -2.13 -25.91
C THR A 263 -5.37 -2.45 -25.81
N ASP A 264 -5.74 -3.73 -25.89
CA ASP A 264 -7.13 -4.16 -25.85
C ASP A 264 -7.60 -4.31 -24.39
N PRO A 265 -8.73 -3.69 -24.01
CA PRO A 265 -9.26 -3.84 -22.65
C PRO A 265 -9.58 -5.31 -22.38
N ILE A 266 -9.10 -5.85 -21.25
CA ILE A 266 -9.39 -7.24 -20.86
C ILE A 266 -10.89 -7.45 -20.70
N ARG A 267 -11.60 -6.39 -20.30
CA ARG A 267 -13.05 -6.38 -20.08
C ARG A 267 -13.66 -5.11 -20.63
N THR A 268 -14.70 -5.30 -21.44
CA THR A 268 -15.53 -4.22 -21.98
C THR A 268 -16.89 -4.12 -21.27
N SER A 269 -17.26 -5.12 -20.47
CA SER A 269 -18.51 -5.15 -19.69
C SER A 269 -18.25 -5.32 -18.19
N PHE A 270 -19.10 -4.68 -17.37
CA PHE A 270 -19.15 -4.81 -15.91
C PHE A 270 -19.95 -6.01 -15.41
N ASP A 271 -20.46 -6.89 -16.29
CA ASP A 271 -21.26 -8.06 -15.86
C ASP A 271 -20.48 -8.98 -14.91
N CYS A 272 -19.18 -9.17 -15.16
CA CYS A 272 -18.29 -9.97 -14.31
C CYS A 272 -17.62 -9.15 -13.19
N PHE A 273 -18.06 -7.93 -12.91
CA PHE A 273 -17.46 -7.07 -11.90
C PHE A 273 -17.46 -7.72 -10.50
N PRO A 274 -18.60 -8.27 -10.01
CA PRO A 274 -18.63 -8.94 -8.70
C PRO A 274 -17.77 -10.22 -8.63
N ASP A 275 -17.47 -10.85 -9.76
CA ASP A 275 -16.63 -12.05 -9.84
C ASP A 275 -15.14 -11.72 -9.75
N LYS A 276 -14.77 -10.46 -10.04
CA LYS A 276 -13.37 -10.01 -10.11
C LYS A 276 -13.00 -9.00 -9.03
N VAL A 277 -13.98 -8.39 -8.37
CA VAL A 277 -13.77 -7.36 -7.35
C VAL A 277 -14.54 -7.71 -6.08
N ALA A 278 -13.87 -7.61 -4.93
CA ALA A 278 -14.49 -7.59 -3.61
C ALA A 278 -14.04 -6.35 -2.86
N LEU A 279 -14.98 -5.55 -2.36
CA LEU A 279 -14.74 -4.35 -1.56
C LEU A 279 -15.12 -4.63 -0.10
N GLN A 280 -14.11 -4.74 0.76
CA GLN A 280 -14.31 -4.87 2.19
C GLN A 280 -14.20 -3.49 2.83
N MET A 281 -15.23 -3.07 3.56
CA MET A 281 -15.23 -1.80 4.29
C MET A 281 -14.96 -2.05 5.78
N ASN A 282 -13.93 -1.40 6.30
CA ASN A 282 -13.58 -1.47 7.72
C ASN A 282 -14.36 -0.40 8.50
N ASP A 283 -15.47 -0.82 9.12
CA ASP A 283 -16.47 0.06 9.74
C ASP A 283 -17.12 1.01 8.70
N THR A 284 -17.88 1.98 9.18
CA THR A 284 -18.66 2.95 8.40
C THR A 284 -17.83 4.10 7.82
N HIS A 285 -16.56 4.23 8.20
CA HIS A 285 -15.70 5.32 7.74
C HIS A 285 -15.61 5.45 6.21
N PRO A 286 -15.40 4.36 5.43
CA PRO A 286 -15.39 4.42 3.97
C PRO A 286 -16.77 4.25 3.32
N ALA A 287 -17.89 4.46 4.02
CA ALA A 287 -19.23 4.19 3.47
C ALA A 287 -19.57 5.00 2.20
N ILE A 288 -18.93 6.16 2.01
CA ILE A 288 -19.04 6.97 0.78
C ILE A 288 -18.62 6.20 -0.48
N ALA A 289 -17.74 5.19 -0.34
CA ALA A 289 -17.31 4.36 -1.46
C ALA A 289 -18.47 3.62 -2.15
N ILE A 290 -19.56 3.32 -1.43
CA ILE A 290 -20.76 2.72 -2.02
C ILE A 290 -21.41 3.71 -2.99
N ALA A 291 -21.69 4.93 -2.51
CA ALA A 291 -22.34 5.97 -3.30
C ALA A 291 -21.46 6.40 -4.49
N GLU A 292 -20.15 6.51 -4.29
CA GLU A 292 -19.23 6.88 -5.37
C GLU A 292 -19.14 5.79 -6.44
N LEU A 293 -19.09 4.50 -6.06
CA LEU A 293 -19.13 3.42 -7.05
C LEU A 293 -20.45 3.44 -7.84
N MET A 294 -21.58 3.71 -7.19
CA MET A 294 -22.86 3.84 -7.89
C MET A 294 -22.86 5.02 -8.86
N ARG A 295 -22.32 6.17 -8.44
CA ARG A 295 -22.19 7.37 -9.28
C ARG A 295 -21.33 7.08 -10.51
N LEU A 296 -20.17 6.44 -10.34
CA LEU A 296 -19.31 6.08 -11.47
C LEU A 296 -20.01 5.10 -12.42
N LEU A 297 -20.59 4.01 -11.91
CA LEU A 297 -21.26 3.03 -12.74
C LEU A 297 -22.49 3.59 -13.50
N ILE A 298 -23.25 4.50 -12.89
CA ILE A 298 -24.48 5.05 -13.48
C ILE A 298 -24.17 6.29 -14.32
N ASP A 299 -23.54 7.31 -13.74
CA ASP A 299 -23.39 8.62 -14.38
C ASP A 299 -22.22 8.63 -15.38
N VAL A 300 -21.17 7.84 -15.15
CA VAL A 300 -19.98 7.80 -16.03
C VAL A 300 -20.05 6.62 -17.01
N GLU A 301 -20.39 5.43 -16.51
CA GLU A 301 -20.41 4.20 -17.32
C GLU A 301 -21.78 3.90 -17.94
N GLY A 302 -22.83 4.62 -17.56
CA GLY A 302 -24.16 4.53 -18.18
C GLY A 302 -24.95 3.27 -17.83
N LEU A 303 -24.62 2.56 -16.75
CA LEU A 303 -25.39 1.39 -16.32
C LEU A 303 -26.74 1.81 -15.72
N SER A 304 -27.76 0.96 -15.90
CA SER A 304 -29.04 1.15 -15.23
C SER A 304 -28.95 0.89 -13.73
N TRP A 305 -29.78 1.60 -12.96
CA TRP A 305 -29.89 1.40 -11.50
C TRP A 305 -30.15 -0.07 -11.14
N ASP A 306 -31.08 -0.72 -11.84
CA ASP A 306 -31.44 -2.12 -11.56
C ASP A 306 -30.23 -3.04 -11.71
N LYS A 307 -29.42 -2.86 -12.76
CA LYS A 307 -28.19 -3.62 -12.97
C LYS A 307 -27.19 -3.39 -11.84
N VAL A 308 -26.88 -2.13 -11.52
CA VAL A 308 -25.91 -1.79 -10.46
C VAL A 308 -26.37 -2.31 -9.10
N SER A 309 -27.67 -2.28 -8.83
CA SER A 309 -28.26 -2.79 -7.59
C SER A 309 -28.09 -4.29 -7.37
N THR A 310 -27.79 -5.07 -8.42
CA THR A 310 -27.47 -6.51 -8.31
C THR A 310 -26.04 -6.77 -7.81
N PHE A 311 -25.14 -5.79 -7.87
CA PHE A 311 -23.74 -5.94 -7.46
C PHE A 311 -23.52 -5.96 -5.93
N ARG A 312 -24.59 -6.16 -5.14
CA ARG A 312 -24.61 -6.15 -3.66
C ARG A 312 -23.57 -7.07 -3.01
N THR A 313 -23.20 -8.17 -3.66
CA THR A 313 -22.18 -9.12 -3.17
C THR A 313 -20.76 -8.55 -3.12
N THR A 314 -20.54 -7.36 -3.71
CA THR A 314 -19.24 -6.67 -3.72
C THR A 314 -18.91 -6.03 -2.38
N PHE A 315 -19.89 -5.63 -1.57
CA PHE A 315 -19.67 -4.88 -0.33
C PHE A 315 -19.93 -5.74 0.91
N LYS A 316 -18.93 -5.84 1.79
CA LYS A 316 -19.09 -6.38 3.15
C LYS A 316 -18.63 -5.35 4.18
N LEU A 317 -19.48 -5.15 5.18
CA LEU A 317 -19.27 -4.20 6.28
C LEU A 317 -19.10 -4.98 7.58
N ALA A 318 -17.97 -4.79 8.25
CA ALA A 318 -17.76 -5.34 9.60
C ALA A 318 -18.15 -4.27 10.64
N HIS A 319 -19.06 -4.59 11.56
CA HIS A 319 -19.57 -3.66 12.57
C HIS A 319 -19.20 -4.05 14.00
N THR A 320 -19.05 -3.04 14.86
CA THR A 320 -19.14 -3.15 16.32
C THR A 320 -20.59 -2.94 16.80
N ARG A 321 -21.03 -3.66 17.84
CA ARG A 321 -22.44 -3.70 18.32
C ARG A 321 -22.84 -2.60 19.32
N LYS A 322 -22.00 -1.61 19.63
CA LYS A 322 -22.32 -0.59 20.66
C LYS A 322 -22.91 0.69 20.07
N SER A 323 -24.20 0.93 20.34
CA SER A 323 -25.01 2.05 19.85
C SER A 323 -24.77 3.41 20.55
N GLN A 324 -23.73 3.57 21.38
CA GLN A 324 -23.53 4.78 22.18
C GLN A 324 -22.12 5.37 22.06
N ARG A 325 -21.97 6.39 21.21
CA ARG A 325 -20.92 7.41 21.33
C ARG A 325 -21.52 8.79 21.01
N LYS A 326 -22.26 9.34 21.97
CA LYS A 326 -22.53 10.79 22.19
C LYS A 326 -23.39 10.95 23.46
N ARG A 327 -22.78 10.79 24.63
CA ARG A 327 -23.27 11.26 25.95
C ARG A 327 -22.25 10.88 27.03
N LYS A 328 -21.19 11.67 27.17
CA LYS A 328 -20.40 11.84 28.42
C LYS A 328 -19.19 12.74 28.16
N ILE A 329 -19.43 14.03 27.95
CA ILE A 329 -18.58 15.13 28.43
C ILE A 329 -19.55 16.28 28.73
N MET A 330 -20.19 16.21 29.89
CA MET A 330 -20.85 17.30 30.61
C MET A 330 -21.36 16.68 31.91
N LYS A 331 -20.46 16.58 32.89
CA LYS A 331 -20.73 16.72 34.32
C LYS A 331 -19.41 17.05 34.99
#